data_AF-A0A660ZX60-F1
#
_entry.id   AF-A0A660ZX60-F1
#
_cell.length_a   1.000
_cell.length_b   1.000
_cell.length_c   1.000
_cell.angle_alpha   90.00
_cell.angle_beta   90.00
_cell.angle_gamma   90.00
#
_symmetry.space_group_name_H-M   'P 1'
#
loop_
_entity.id
_entity.type
_entity.pdbx_description
1 polymer ?
#
loop_
_entity_poly.entity_id
_entity_poly.type
_entity_poly.pdbx_seq_one_letter_code
_entity_poly.pdbx_strand_id
1 'polypeptide(L)'
;HGWPTTGEGHHQYDWSGDGSCGGVPRGDVLTADFDDTYEWDLMPDVCNNGSPQRVKDAVAELCYETGISVDMDYGCCWSGTNLFYAQTSMPEYFRYQDVAVRDDRSDHTPETWFTMLKAEVNRGLPVLYGISLAAGGGHAMVCDGWRDVGGIDQIHINYGWADGHTTWYSLDDIYISADPRSETMLRNIIPGQGVASVHRPGAGDPAQVSLSASPNPFNPQTTIRYRLPMQATVTLRIFDLAGRLVDVLVEGEDQAAGTHIATWAGRDSRGRAMSSGAYFYRLEAGDYTATKRMTLLK
;
A
#
# COMPACT_ATOMS: atom_id res chain seq x y z
N HIS A 1 -11.93 -1.10 0.48
CA HIS A 1 -12.04 0.06 1.40
C HIS A 1 -13.44 0.64 1.53
N GLY A 2 -14.35 0.47 0.56
CA GLY A 2 -15.63 1.20 0.55
C GLY A 2 -15.40 2.70 0.40
N TRP A 3 -14.48 3.07 -0.49
CA TRP A 3 -13.92 4.41 -0.61
C TRP A 3 -13.52 4.70 -2.06
N PRO A 4 -13.69 5.95 -2.54
CA PRO A 4 -14.31 7.09 -1.86
C PRO A 4 -15.84 7.06 -1.92
N THR A 5 -16.56 7.94 -1.22
CA THR A 5 -18.01 8.11 -1.48
C THR A 5 -18.25 8.74 -2.85
N THR A 6 -17.45 9.74 -3.18
CA THR A 6 -17.39 10.40 -4.50
C THR A 6 -15.93 10.65 -4.83
N GLY A 7 -15.52 10.44 -6.07
CA GLY A 7 -14.19 10.83 -6.53
C GLY A 7 -14.07 12.34 -6.73
N GLU A 8 -13.19 12.73 -7.64
CA GLU A 8 -13.12 14.09 -8.17
C GLU A 8 -12.40 14.18 -9.51
N GLY A 9 -12.73 15.25 -10.24
CA GLY A 9 -12.05 15.58 -11.47
C GLY A 9 -12.65 14.87 -12.68
N HIS A 10 -11.90 14.97 -13.76
CA HIS A 10 -12.28 14.50 -15.09
C HIS A 10 -11.01 14.04 -15.78
N HIS A 11 -11.10 12.96 -16.56
CA HIS A 11 -10.01 12.51 -17.38
C HIS A 11 -10.50 12.11 -18.77
N GLN A 12 -9.63 12.31 -19.76
CA GLN A 12 -9.86 11.86 -21.12
C GLN A 12 -8.54 11.58 -21.84
N TYR A 13 -8.56 10.60 -22.74
CA TYR A 13 -7.41 10.27 -23.58
C TYR A 13 -7.86 9.69 -24.92
N ASP A 14 -7.00 9.81 -25.91
CA ASP A 14 -7.20 9.19 -27.22
C ASP A 14 -6.86 7.69 -27.13
N TRP A 15 -7.87 6.83 -27.28
CA TRP A 15 -7.67 5.39 -27.42
C TRP A 15 -7.52 5.04 -28.90
N SER A 16 -6.53 4.22 -29.26
CA SER A 16 -6.19 3.94 -30.66
C SER A 16 -7.13 2.96 -31.37
N GLY A 17 -8.04 2.31 -30.65
CA GLY A 17 -8.84 1.21 -31.15
C GLY A 17 -8.18 -0.15 -30.88
N ASP A 18 -8.96 -1.21 -31.05
CA ASP A 18 -8.58 -2.59 -30.80
C ASP A 18 -8.54 -3.41 -32.10
N GLY A 19 -7.34 -3.88 -32.45
CA GLY A 19 -7.11 -4.81 -33.55
C GLY A 19 -7.18 -6.29 -33.17
N SER A 20 -7.40 -6.61 -31.89
CA SER A 20 -7.42 -7.98 -31.37
C SER A 20 -8.81 -8.61 -31.46
N CYS A 21 -8.88 -9.90 -31.78
CA CYS A 21 -10.06 -10.75 -31.58
C CYS A 21 -11.44 -10.21 -32.05
N GLY A 22 -11.47 -9.47 -33.17
CA GLY A 22 -12.71 -8.88 -33.68
C GLY A 22 -13.12 -7.59 -32.96
N GLY A 23 -12.17 -6.94 -32.31
CA GLY A 23 -12.27 -5.64 -31.67
C GLY A 23 -12.65 -4.50 -32.61
N VAL A 24 -12.86 -3.33 -32.02
CA VAL A 24 -13.23 -2.12 -32.75
C VAL A 24 -11.96 -1.44 -33.25
N PRO A 25 -11.60 -1.52 -34.55
CA PRO A 25 -10.27 -1.10 -35.02
C PRO A 25 -10.08 0.41 -35.05
N ARG A 26 -11.16 1.17 -34.86
CA ARG A 26 -11.16 2.62 -34.90
C ARG A 26 -11.19 3.16 -33.47
N GLY A 27 -10.14 3.89 -33.13
CA GLY A 27 -10.03 4.63 -31.90
C GLY A 27 -11.11 5.71 -31.72
N ASP A 28 -11.27 6.11 -30.47
CA ASP A 28 -12.15 7.19 -30.02
C ASP A 28 -11.56 7.88 -28.80
N VAL A 29 -12.13 9.03 -28.42
CA VAL A 29 -11.80 9.67 -27.15
C VAL A 29 -12.57 8.97 -26.05
N LEU A 30 -11.86 8.40 -25.09
CA LEU A 30 -12.46 7.82 -23.88
C LEU A 30 -12.38 8.84 -22.75
N THR A 31 -13.41 8.89 -21.91
CA THR A 31 -13.53 9.90 -20.86
C THR A 31 -14.35 9.42 -19.68
N ALA A 32 -14.05 9.95 -18.50
CA ALA A 32 -14.80 9.76 -17.27
C ALA A 32 -14.79 11.07 -16.45
N ASP A 33 -15.94 11.37 -15.85
CA ASP A 33 -16.08 12.29 -14.72
C ASP A 33 -16.12 11.44 -13.45
N PHE A 34 -15.40 11.82 -12.40
CA PHE A 34 -15.29 11.01 -11.18
C PHE A 34 -16.06 11.62 -10.00
N ASP A 35 -16.90 12.63 -10.24
CA ASP A 35 -17.58 13.40 -9.20
C ASP A 35 -18.92 12.82 -8.74
N ASP A 36 -19.34 11.69 -9.34
CA ASP A 36 -20.52 10.94 -8.96
C ASP A 36 -20.28 10.01 -7.75
N THR A 37 -21.34 9.35 -7.31
CA THR A 37 -21.37 8.62 -6.04
C THR A 37 -21.25 7.12 -6.26
N TYR A 38 -20.20 6.52 -5.72
CA TYR A 38 -20.03 5.07 -5.73
C TYR A 38 -20.98 4.40 -4.73
N GLU A 39 -21.92 3.62 -5.25
CA GLU A 39 -22.88 2.85 -4.46
C GLU A 39 -22.26 1.55 -3.92
N TRP A 40 -21.32 1.64 -2.97
CA TRP A 40 -20.58 0.47 -2.43
C TRP A 40 -21.48 -0.66 -1.92
N ASP A 41 -22.67 -0.34 -1.38
CA ASP A 41 -23.64 -1.35 -0.91
C ASP A 41 -24.22 -2.20 -2.06
N LEU A 42 -24.10 -1.75 -3.31
CA LEU A 42 -24.49 -2.49 -4.52
C LEU A 42 -23.34 -3.29 -5.13
N MET A 43 -22.14 -3.27 -4.55
CA MET A 43 -20.96 -3.96 -5.06
C MET A 43 -20.58 -5.15 -4.15
N PRO A 44 -21.25 -6.31 -4.29
CA PRO A 44 -20.93 -7.50 -3.52
C PRO A 44 -19.60 -8.11 -3.98
N ASP A 45 -19.04 -9.01 -3.15
CA ASP A 45 -17.81 -9.76 -3.47
C ASP A 45 -17.89 -10.55 -4.80
N VAL A 46 -19.10 -10.90 -5.24
CA VAL A 46 -19.33 -11.63 -6.49
C VAL A 46 -20.41 -10.95 -7.33
N CYS A 47 -20.02 -10.48 -8.52
CA CYS A 47 -20.93 -10.02 -9.56
C CYS A 47 -20.85 -10.95 -10.78
N ASN A 48 -22.00 -11.40 -11.30
CA ASN A 48 -22.06 -12.32 -12.44
C ASN A 48 -23.29 -12.06 -13.32
N ASN A 49 -23.47 -12.86 -14.38
CA ASN A 49 -24.57 -12.69 -15.34
C ASN A 49 -25.97 -12.79 -14.71
N GLY A 50 -26.12 -13.47 -13.58
CA GLY A 50 -27.36 -13.56 -12.82
C GLY A 50 -27.61 -12.41 -11.85
N SER A 51 -26.64 -11.52 -11.64
CA SER A 51 -26.78 -10.38 -10.73
C SER A 51 -27.83 -9.37 -11.25
N PRO A 52 -28.55 -8.68 -10.35
CA PRO A 52 -29.46 -7.59 -10.74
C PRO A 52 -28.75 -6.53 -11.57
N GLN A 53 -29.47 -5.89 -12.51
CA GLN A 53 -28.86 -4.93 -13.43
C GLN A 53 -28.13 -3.80 -12.71
N ARG A 54 -28.74 -3.20 -11.68
CA ARG A 54 -28.11 -2.16 -10.83
C ARG A 54 -26.79 -2.58 -10.18
N VAL A 55 -26.62 -3.86 -9.84
CA VAL A 55 -25.38 -4.39 -9.25
C VAL A 55 -24.30 -4.47 -10.32
N LYS A 56 -24.68 -4.90 -11.53
CA LYS A 56 -23.77 -4.94 -12.68
C LYS A 56 -23.37 -3.52 -13.10
N ASP A 57 -24.30 -2.59 -13.11
CA ASP A 57 -24.06 -1.19 -13.48
C ASP A 57 -23.08 -0.53 -12.51
N ALA A 58 -23.32 -0.64 -11.19
CA ALA A 58 -22.43 -0.07 -10.18
C ALA A 58 -21.00 -0.64 -10.25
N VAL A 59 -20.85 -1.96 -10.44
CA VAL A 59 -19.51 -2.57 -10.62
C VAL A 59 -18.88 -2.15 -11.94
N ALA A 60 -19.66 -2.08 -13.02
CA ALA A 60 -19.17 -1.70 -14.35
C ALA A 60 -18.68 -0.25 -14.39
N GLU A 61 -19.37 0.66 -13.70
CA GLU A 61 -18.98 2.06 -13.53
C GLU A 61 -17.60 2.16 -12.87
N LEU A 62 -17.43 1.56 -11.69
CA LEU A 62 -16.14 1.56 -11.00
C LEU A 62 -15.01 0.95 -11.85
N CYS A 63 -15.30 -0.16 -12.55
CA CYS A 63 -14.33 -0.80 -13.45
C CYS A 63 -13.95 0.11 -14.63
N TYR A 64 -14.94 0.77 -15.24
CA TYR A 64 -14.74 1.68 -16.36
C TYR A 64 -13.86 2.85 -15.94
N GLU A 65 -14.23 3.53 -14.85
CA GLU A 65 -13.50 4.71 -14.36
C GLU A 65 -12.09 4.39 -13.90
N THR A 66 -11.90 3.26 -13.20
CA THR A 66 -10.56 2.79 -12.84
C THR A 66 -9.71 2.52 -14.08
N GLY A 67 -10.32 2.05 -15.18
CA GLY A 67 -9.63 1.88 -16.45
C GLY A 67 -9.32 3.22 -17.13
N ILE A 68 -10.25 4.15 -17.13
CA ILE A 68 -10.03 5.49 -17.71
C ILE A 68 -8.90 6.21 -16.97
N SER A 69 -8.90 6.19 -15.63
CA SER A 69 -7.92 6.91 -14.80
C SER A 69 -6.46 6.51 -15.02
N VAL A 70 -6.22 5.37 -15.69
CA VAL A 70 -4.90 4.79 -15.94
C VAL A 70 -4.63 4.62 -17.44
N ASP A 71 -5.31 5.36 -18.31
CA ASP A 71 -5.10 5.29 -19.76
C ASP A 71 -5.17 3.85 -20.30
N MET A 72 -6.19 3.09 -19.89
CA MET A 72 -6.31 1.68 -20.27
C MET A 72 -6.32 1.51 -21.79
N ASP A 73 -5.43 0.68 -22.31
CA ASP A 73 -5.50 0.19 -23.68
C ASP A 73 -6.52 -0.96 -23.72
N TYR A 74 -7.77 -0.61 -24.04
CA TYR A 74 -8.86 -1.59 -24.08
C TYR A 74 -8.72 -2.50 -25.29
N GLY A 75 -8.94 -3.80 -25.07
CA GLY A 75 -9.08 -4.77 -26.14
C GLY A 75 -10.01 -5.93 -25.77
N CYS A 76 -10.51 -6.62 -26.80
CA CYS A 76 -11.45 -7.72 -26.67
C CYS A 76 -10.80 -8.95 -26.04
N CYS A 77 -9.54 -9.25 -26.40
CA CYS A 77 -8.82 -10.38 -25.86
C CYS A 77 -7.99 -10.06 -24.61
N TRP A 78 -7.53 -8.81 -24.49
CA TRP A 78 -6.78 -8.32 -23.35
C TRP A 78 -6.94 -6.80 -23.29
N SER A 79 -6.89 -6.25 -22.08
CA SER A 79 -6.72 -4.82 -21.84
C SER A 79 -5.47 -4.63 -21.00
N GLY A 80 -4.73 -3.55 -21.24
CA GLY A 80 -3.43 -3.34 -20.61
C GLY A 80 -3.19 -1.90 -20.19
N THR A 81 -2.47 -1.73 -19.10
CA THR A 81 -1.96 -0.44 -18.65
C THR A 81 -0.66 -0.63 -17.87
N ASN A 82 0.05 0.47 -17.63
CA ASN A 82 1.16 0.48 -16.67
C ASN A 82 0.62 0.57 -15.24
N LEU A 83 0.98 -0.41 -14.39
CA LEU A 83 0.54 -0.48 -13.00
C LEU A 83 0.81 0.81 -12.21
N PHE A 84 1.85 1.56 -12.56
CA PHE A 84 2.26 2.73 -11.78
C PHE A 84 1.42 3.97 -12.03
N TYR A 85 0.55 3.97 -13.05
CA TYR A 85 -0.50 5.00 -13.12
C TYR A 85 -1.45 4.93 -11.94
N ALA A 86 -1.58 3.77 -11.26
CA ALA A 86 -2.31 3.68 -10.00
C ALA A 86 -1.73 4.60 -8.90
N GLN A 87 -0.41 4.85 -8.91
CA GLN A 87 0.24 5.69 -7.90
C GLN A 87 -0.23 7.14 -7.97
N THR A 88 -0.51 7.66 -9.16
CA THR A 88 -0.96 9.05 -9.38
C THR A 88 -2.48 9.15 -9.50
N SER A 89 -3.13 8.19 -10.15
CA SER A 89 -4.59 8.22 -10.35
C SER A 89 -5.39 8.02 -9.06
N MET A 90 -4.90 7.18 -8.14
CA MET A 90 -5.61 6.93 -6.87
C MET A 90 -5.73 8.21 -6.02
N PRO A 91 -4.66 9.02 -5.83
CA PRO A 91 -4.79 10.33 -5.19
C PRO A 91 -5.59 11.34 -6.01
N GLU A 92 -5.38 11.38 -7.32
CA GLU A 92 -5.95 12.41 -8.20
C GLU A 92 -7.46 12.30 -8.36
N TYR A 93 -7.98 11.09 -8.57
CA TYR A 93 -9.40 10.87 -8.89
C TYR A 93 -10.17 10.19 -7.76
N PHE A 94 -9.51 9.31 -6.98
CA PHE A 94 -10.18 8.48 -5.99
C PHE A 94 -9.90 8.88 -4.53
N ARG A 95 -9.32 10.07 -4.31
CA ARG A 95 -9.06 10.65 -2.99
C ARG A 95 -8.24 9.75 -2.07
N TYR A 96 -7.35 8.93 -2.59
CA TYR A 96 -6.35 8.24 -1.78
C TYR A 96 -5.25 9.22 -1.37
N GLN A 97 -4.46 8.85 -0.36
CA GLN A 97 -3.29 9.64 0.02
C GLN A 97 -2.17 9.46 -1.02
N ASP A 98 -1.49 10.56 -1.36
CA ASP A 98 -0.30 10.56 -2.21
C ASP A 98 0.96 10.11 -1.43
N VAL A 99 0.92 8.87 -0.97
CA VAL A 99 1.99 8.21 -0.18
C VAL A 99 2.27 6.79 -0.65
N ALA A 100 1.61 6.37 -1.74
CA ALA A 100 1.82 5.07 -2.34
C ALA A 100 3.27 4.95 -2.83
N VAL A 101 3.88 3.79 -2.60
CA VAL A 101 5.28 3.52 -2.96
C VAL A 101 5.33 2.31 -3.86
N ARG A 102 5.96 2.49 -5.01
CA ARG A 102 6.39 1.40 -5.88
C ARG A 102 7.66 0.78 -5.34
N ASP A 103 7.72 -0.55 -5.33
CA ASP A 103 8.94 -1.31 -5.14
C ASP A 103 9.08 -2.35 -6.27
N ASP A 104 10.30 -2.55 -6.74
CA ASP A 104 10.65 -3.54 -7.77
C ASP A 104 11.33 -4.75 -7.12
N ARG A 105 10.88 -5.97 -7.44
CA ARG A 105 11.36 -7.21 -6.81
C ARG A 105 12.88 -7.40 -6.89
N SER A 106 13.52 -6.88 -7.94
CA SER A 106 14.97 -6.93 -8.16
C SER A 106 15.78 -6.18 -7.10
N ASP A 107 15.17 -5.20 -6.44
CA ASP A 107 15.85 -4.30 -5.50
C ASP A 107 15.82 -4.84 -4.05
N HIS A 108 15.17 -6.00 -3.86
CA HIS A 108 14.89 -6.58 -2.56
C HIS A 108 15.31 -8.05 -2.47
N THR A 109 15.68 -8.47 -1.27
CA THR A 109 15.81 -9.91 -0.96
C THR A 109 14.41 -10.52 -0.77
N PRO A 110 14.25 -11.85 -0.93
CA PRO A 110 12.96 -12.51 -0.64
C PRO A 110 12.40 -12.14 0.74
N GLU A 111 13.25 -12.08 1.76
CA GLU A 111 12.84 -11.79 3.14
C GLU A 111 12.36 -10.35 3.31
N THR A 112 13.05 -9.39 2.69
CA THR A 112 12.66 -7.97 2.76
C THR A 112 11.40 -7.71 1.94
N TRP A 113 11.25 -8.34 0.78
CA TRP A 113 10.04 -8.31 -0.03
C TRP A 113 8.83 -8.85 0.72
N PHE A 114 8.95 -10.05 1.30
CA PHE A 114 7.90 -10.65 2.11
C PHE A 114 7.54 -9.81 3.33
N THR A 115 8.54 -9.28 4.02
CA THR A 115 8.34 -8.44 5.21
C THR A 115 7.53 -7.19 4.89
N MET A 116 7.77 -6.55 3.74
CA MET A 116 7.00 -5.38 3.30
C MET A 116 5.56 -5.75 2.95
N LEU A 117 5.32 -6.82 2.18
CA LEU A 117 3.98 -7.32 1.87
C LEU A 117 3.19 -7.64 3.14
N LYS A 118 3.82 -8.40 4.04
CA LYS A 118 3.27 -8.77 5.35
C LYS A 118 2.91 -7.54 6.18
N ALA A 119 3.74 -6.49 6.16
CA ALA A 119 3.47 -5.26 6.89
C ALA A 119 2.20 -4.55 6.38
N GLU A 120 1.98 -4.51 5.07
CA GLU A 120 0.77 -3.91 4.49
C GLU A 120 -0.48 -4.73 4.80
N VAL A 121 -0.43 -6.04 4.57
CA VAL A 121 -1.56 -6.94 4.86
C VAL A 121 -1.94 -6.89 6.34
N ASN A 122 -0.97 -6.85 7.26
CA ASN A 122 -1.23 -6.70 8.70
C ASN A 122 -1.89 -5.35 9.06
N ARG A 123 -1.76 -4.32 8.22
CA ARG A 123 -2.45 -3.04 8.38
C ARG A 123 -3.85 -3.04 7.75
N GLY A 124 -4.31 -4.18 7.22
CA GLY A 124 -5.55 -4.27 6.47
C GLY A 124 -5.50 -3.54 5.13
N LEU A 125 -4.29 -3.39 4.56
CA LEU A 125 -4.05 -2.77 3.27
C LEU A 125 -3.64 -3.85 2.26
N PRO A 126 -4.54 -4.28 1.37
CA PRO A 126 -4.15 -5.13 0.26
C PRO A 126 -3.11 -4.44 -0.62
N VAL A 127 -2.17 -5.21 -1.12
CA VAL A 127 -1.08 -4.72 -1.98
C VAL A 127 -1.44 -4.98 -3.43
N LEU A 128 -1.35 -3.94 -4.25
CA LEU A 128 -1.48 -4.10 -5.70
C LEU A 128 -0.17 -4.70 -6.22
N TYR A 129 -0.25 -5.86 -6.84
CA TYR A 129 0.90 -6.69 -7.23
C TYR A 129 0.95 -6.86 -8.74
N GLY A 130 2.12 -6.64 -9.34
CA GLY A 130 2.34 -6.70 -10.77
C GLY A 130 3.33 -7.77 -11.16
N ILE A 131 3.07 -8.42 -12.30
CA ILE A 131 4.05 -9.23 -13.02
C ILE A 131 4.17 -8.65 -14.43
N SER A 132 5.39 -8.48 -14.91
CA SER A 132 5.68 -8.10 -16.31
C SER A 132 6.49 -9.20 -16.99
N LEU A 133 6.12 -9.54 -18.22
CA LEU A 133 6.76 -10.59 -19.00
C LEU A 133 7.77 -9.98 -19.98
N ALA A 134 8.93 -10.62 -20.15
CA ALA A 134 9.93 -10.13 -21.10
C ALA A 134 9.48 -10.14 -22.57
N ALA A 135 8.52 -11.01 -22.92
CA ALA A 135 7.93 -11.07 -24.25
C ALA A 135 6.87 -9.97 -24.52
N GLY A 136 6.64 -9.07 -23.55
CA GLY A 136 5.54 -8.13 -23.56
C GLY A 136 4.30 -8.69 -22.86
N GLY A 137 3.49 -7.79 -22.31
CA GLY A 137 2.36 -8.14 -21.46
C GLY A 137 2.74 -8.31 -19.98
N GLY A 138 1.76 -8.72 -19.20
CA GLY A 138 1.88 -8.83 -17.76
C GLY A 138 0.54 -9.16 -17.12
N HIS A 139 0.51 -9.14 -15.80
CA HIS A 139 -0.73 -9.30 -15.04
C HIS A 139 -0.70 -8.43 -13.79
N ALA A 140 -1.84 -7.82 -13.47
CA ALA A 140 -2.05 -7.06 -12.25
C ALA A 140 -3.00 -7.83 -11.34
N MET A 141 -2.64 -7.94 -10.06
CA MET A 141 -3.26 -8.81 -9.08
C MET A 141 -3.31 -8.11 -7.72
N VAL A 142 -3.98 -8.74 -6.75
CA VAL A 142 -4.03 -8.25 -5.38
C VAL A 142 -3.40 -9.27 -4.44
N CYS A 143 -2.45 -8.84 -3.63
CA CYS A 143 -1.96 -9.59 -2.49
C CYS A 143 -2.67 -9.12 -1.21
N ASP A 144 -3.46 -9.99 -0.58
CA ASP A 144 -4.33 -9.67 0.56
C ASP A 144 -4.13 -10.59 1.77
N GLY A 145 -3.15 -11.50 1.71
CA GLY A 145 -2.86 -12.46 2.77
C GLY A 145 -1.39 -12.86 2.85
N TRP A 146 -0.94 -13.23 4.04
CA TRP A 146 0.35 -13.91 4.24
C TRP A 146 0.19 -15.05 5.27
N ARG A 147 1.03 -16.08 5.16
CA ARG A 147 1.15 -17.14 6.17
C ARG A 147 2.55 -17.73 6.14
N ASP A 148 2.95 -18.34 7.26
CA ASP A 148 4.11 -19.24 7.32
C ASP A 148 3.59 -20.67 7.47
N VAL A 149 4.02 -21.57 6.58
CA VAL A 149 3.68 -23.00 6.65
C VAL A 149 4.95 -23.82 6.70
N GLY A 150 5.43 -24.08 7.92
CA GLY A 150 6.61 -24.91 8.14
C GLY A 150 7.92 -24.23 7.73
N GLY A 151 8.03 -22.91 7.94
CA GLY A 151 9.20 -22.12 7.54
C GLY A 151 9.18 -21.69 6.07
N ILE A 152 8.05 -21.85 5.39
CA ILE A 152 7.84 -21.38 4.02
C ILE A 152 6.86 -20.21 4.07
N ASP A 153 7.39 -19.03 3.76
CA ASP A 153 6.64 -17.80 3.61
C ASP A 153 5.77 -17.87 2.34
N GLN A 154 4.45 -17.70 2.53
CA GLN A 154 3.47 -17.73 1.45
C GLN A 154 2.60 -16.48 1.47
N ILE A 155 2.22 -16.02 0.28
CA ILE A 155 1.32 -14.88 0.05
C ILE A 155 0.04 -15.36 -0.61
N HIS A 156 -1.09 -14.79 -0.22
CA HIS A 156 -2.36 -15.02 -0.89
C HIS A 156 -2.50 -14.01 -2.02
N ILE A 157 -2.74 -14.50 -3.24
CA ILE A 157 -2.91 -13.67 -4.44
C ILE A 157 -4.29 -13.91 -5.02
N ASN A 158 -5.03 -12.84 -5.26
CA ASN A 158 -6.24 -12.82 -6.08
C ASN A 158 -5.89 -12.34 -7.49
N TYR A 159 -6.13 -13.20 -8.48
CA TYR A 159 -5.80 -12.96 -9.89
C TYR A 159 -6.84 -12.12 -10.64
N GLY A 160 -8.01 -11.84 -10.05
CA GLY A 160 -9.09 -11.11 -10.73
C GLY A 160 -9.84 -11.95 -11.78
N TRP A 161 -9.76 -13.29 -11.71
CA TRP A 161 -10.41 -14.21 -12.66
C TRP A 161 -11.51 -15.06 -12.01
N ALA A 162 -12.41 -14.43 -11.24
CA ALA A 162 -13.52 -15.10 -10.56
C ALA A 162 -13.07 -16.33 -9.75
N ASP A 163 -12.16 -16.10 -8.81
CA ASP A 163 -11.45 -17.10 -7.98
C ASP A 163 -10.49 -18.04 -8.73
N GLY A 164 -10.46 -18.01 -10.07
CA GLY A 164 -9.43 -18.68 -10.85
C GLY A 164 -8.04 -18.25 -10.40
N HIS A 165 -7.18 -19.21 -10.05
CA HIS A 165 -5.84 -18.99 -9.54
C HIS A 165 -5.75 -18.14 -8.26
N THR A 166 -6.86 -17.91 -7.56
CA THR A 166 -6.86 -17.21 -6.26
C THR A 166 -6.48 -18.20 -5.16
N THR A 167 -5.25 -18.13 -4.67
CA THR A 167 -4.71 -19.08 -3.68
C THR A 167 -3.42 -18.56 -3.05
N TRP A 168 -2.85 -19.38 -2.18
CA TRP A 168 -1.56 -19.19 -1.54
C TRP A 168 -0.42 -19.64 -2.45
N TYR A 169 0.54 -18.76 -2.66
CA TYR A 169 1.75 -19.00 -3.43
C TYR A 169 2.98 -18.80 -2.55
N SER A 170 4.02 -19.59 -2.77
CA SER A 170 5.35 -19.27 -2.26
C SER A 170 5.91 -18.08 -3.03
N LEU A 171 6.76 -17.28 -2.40
CA LEU A 171 7.51 -16.25 -3.13
C LEU A 171 8.25 -16.89 -4.31
N ASP A 172 8.27 -16.15 -5.42
CA ASP A 172 8.90 -16.56 -6.66
C ASP A 172 8.30 -17.84 -7.33
N ASP A 173 7.17 -18.37 -6.84
CA ASP A 173 6.43 -19.51 -7.43
C ASP A 173 4.94 -19.17 -7.64
N ILE A 174 4.70 -17.97 -8.17
CA ILE A 174 3.36 -17.47 -8.51
C ILE A 174 2.95 -17.97 -9.90
N TYR A 175 1.65 -18.27 -10.09
CA TYR A 175 1.15 -18.78 -11.37
C TYR A 175 1.43 -17.81 -12.53
N ILE A 176 2.02 -18.33 -13.62
CA ILE A 176 2.42 -17.53 -14.77
C ILE A 176 2.40 -18.35 -16.07
N SER A 177 2.19 -17.67 -17.20
CA SER A 177 2.18 -18.28 -18.53
C SER A 177 3.53 -18.27 -19.25
N ALA A 178 4.55 -17.51 -18.79
CA ALA A 178 5.88 -17.42 -19.40
C ALA A 178 6.96 -16.82 -18.47
N ASP A 179 8.25 -17.05 -18.76
CA ASP A 179 9.45 -16.54 -18.06
C ASP A 179 10.48 -16.05 -19.11
N PRO A 180 11.37 -15.05 -18.87
CA PRO A 180 11.66 -14.32 -17.63
C PRO A 180 10.62 -13.26 -17.25
N ARG A 181 10.48 -13.02 -15.94
CA ARG A 181 9.56 -12.02 -15.37
C ARG A 181 10.24 -10.97 -14.48
N SER A 182 9.58 -9.83 -14.35
CA SER A 182 9.79 -8.87 -13.26
C SER A 182 8.54 -8.80 -12.41
N GLU A 183 8.71 -8.74 -11.09
CA GLU A 183 7.60 -8.56 -10.15
C GLU A 183 7.69 -7.17 -9.51
N THR A 184 6.54 -6.55 -9.27
CA THR A 184 6.44 -5.21 -8.73
C THR A 184 5.31 -5.15 -7.73
N MET A 185 5.38 -4.23 -6.78
CA MET A 185 4.27 -3.98 -5.87
C MET A 185 4.07 -2.48 -5.66
N LEU A 186 2.82 -2.11 -5.45
CA LEU A 186 2.43 -0.79 -5.00
C LEU A 186 1.81 -0.92 -3.61
N ARG A 187 2.50 -0.37 -2.62
CA ARG A 187 2.11 -0.38 -1.20
C ARG A 187 1.73 1.02 -0.73
N ASN A 188 1.21 1.12 0.50
CA ASN A 188 0.66 2.35 1.08
C ASN A 188 -0.52 2.93 0.28
N ILE A 189 -1.38 2.07 -0.27
CA ILE A 189 -2.66 2.47 -0.85
C ILE A 189 -3.63 2.75 0.31
N ILE A 190 -3.66 4.01 0.76
CA ILE A 190 -4.40 4.43 1.95
C ILE A 190 -5.48 5.42 1.55
N PRO A 191 -6.76 5.17 1.88
CA PRO A 191 -7.82 6.15 1.71
C PRO A 191 -7.49 7.51 2.35
N GLY A 192 -7.91 8.60 1.71
CA GLY A 192 -7.81 9.95 2.25
C GLY A 192 -8.55 10.11 3.58
N GLN A 193 -8.13 11.06 4.40
CA GLN A 193 -8.84 11.40 5.64
C GLN A 193 -9.82 12.55 5.37
N GLY A 194 -11.12 12.22 5.43
CA GLY A 194 -12.21 13.18 5.56
C GLY A 194 -13.16 13.27 4.38
N VAL A 195 -14.16 12.36 4.30
CA VAL A 195 -15.61 12.66 4.37
C VAL A 195 -16.35 11.36 4.75
N ALA A 196 -17.18 11.43 5.80
CA ALA A 196 -18.20 10.47 6.24
C ALA A 196 -17.88 8.94 6.31
N SER A 197 -17.55 8.51 7.52
CA SER A 197 -17.79 7.14 8.00
C SER A 197 -19.28 6.78 7.92
N VAL A 198 -19.62 5.68 7.23
CA VAL A 198 -20.77 4.85 7.62
C VAL A 198 -20.25 3.53 8.19
N HIS A 199 -20.72 3.30 9.40
CA HIS A 199 -20.46 2.22 10.32
C HIS A 199 -20.75 0.81 9.77
N ARG A 200 -19.85 -0.14 10.02
CA ARG A 200 -20.24 -1.52 10.41
C ARG A 200 -19.48 -1.92 11.69
N PRO A 201 -20.16 -2.52 12.68
CA PRO A 201 -19.51 -3.02 13.88
C PRO A 201 -19.04 -4.47 13.67
N GLY A 202 -17.79 -4.77 14.03
CA GLY A 202 -17.33 -6.16 14.11
C GLY A 202 -15.80 -6.27 14.19
N ALA A 203 -15.31 -6.51 15.40
CA ALA A 203 -13.96 -6.95 15.76
C ALA A 203 -12.81 -5.92 15.68
N GLY A 204 -12.58 -5.23 16.80
CA GLY A 204 -11.26 -4.79 17.27
C GLY A 204 -10.47 -3.87 16.36
N ASP A 205 -10.84 -2.59 16.31
CA ASP A 205 -10.05 -1.51 15.72
C ASP A 205 -8.86 -1.17 16.63
N PRO A 206 -7.60 -1.52 16.31
CA PRO A 206 -6.46 -1.01 17.03
C PRO A 206 -6.16 0.37 16.48
N ALA A 207 -6.51 1.41 17.26
CA ALA A 207 -6.09 2.76 16.97
C ALA A 207 -4.58 2.77 16.61
N GLN A 208 -4.21 3.44 15.52
CA GLN A 208 -2.88 3.22 14.94
C GLN A 208 -1.79 3.83 15.84
N VAL A 209 -0.70 3.07 16.08
CA VAL A 209 0.52 3.62 16.66
C VAL A 209 1.17 4.53 15.62
N SER A 210 1.18 5.84 15.87
CA SER A 210 1.95 6.79 15.07
C SER A 210 3.34 6.94 15.65
N LEU A 211 4.35 7.19 14.80
CA LEU A 211 5.74 7.41 15.21
C LEU A 211 6.37 8.39 14.20
N SER A 212 6.92 9.52 14.65
CA SER A 212 7.57 10.50 13.78
C SER A 212 8.63 11.32 14.51
N ALA A 213 9.64 11.78 13.79
CA ALA A 213 10.66 12.71 14.30
C ALA A 213 10.50 14.05 13.59
N SER A 214 10.40 15.14 14.36
CA SER A 214 10.34 16.51 13.82
C SER A 214 11.14 17.48 14.69
N PRO A 215 12.02 18.32 14.11
CA PRO A 215 12.36 18.38 12.67
C PRO A 215 13.13 17.12 12.18
N ASN A 216 13.12 16.86 10.87
CA ASN A 216 13.94 15.84 10.22
C ASN A 216 14.11 16.20 8.73
N PRO A 217 15.32 16.55 8.24
CA PRO A 217 16.61 16.58 8.95
C PRO A 217 16.63 17.56 10.13
N PHE A 218 17.53 17.34 11.10
CA PHE A 218 17.58 18.14 12.34
C PHE A 218 19.00 18.57 12.71
N ASN A 219 19.13 19.68 13.43
CA ASN A 219 20.41 20.21 13.95
C ASN A 219 20.20 20.95 15.29
N PRO A 220 20.83 20.52 16.41
CA PRO A 220 21.26 19.15 16.72
C PRO A 220 20.13 18.34 17.39
N GLN A 221 18.91 18.88 17.50
CA GLN A 221 17.82 18.29 18.27
C GLN A 221 16.60 17.96 17.41
N THR A 222 16.00 16.78 17.64
CA THR A 222 14.71 16.38 17.09
C THR A 222 13.77 15.87 18.18
N THR A 223 12.47 15.99 17.94
CA THR A 223 11.41 15.51 18.81
C THR A 223 10.76 14.28 18.17
N ILE A 224 10.86 13.14 18.83
CA ILE A 224 10.21 11.89 18.44
C ILE A 224 8.84 11.84 19.12
N ARG A 225 7.77 11.97 18.33
CA ARG A 225 6.38 11.84 18.79
C ARG A 225 5.87 10.44 18.43
N TYR A 226 5.20 9.79 19.38
CA TYR A 226 4.50 8.53 19.14
C TYR A 226 3.13 8.48 19.81
N ARG A 227 2.19 7.70 19.28
CA ARG A 227 0.85 7.52 19.86
C ARG A 227 0.63 6.07 20.22
N LEU A 228 0.15 5.78 21.42
CA LEU A 228 -0.23 4.44 21.85
C LEU A 228 -1.76 4.31 21.83
N PRO A 229 -2.34 3.26 21.22
CA PRO A 229 -3.78 3.04 21.23
C PRO A 229 -4.33 2.51 22.54
N MET A 230 -3.48 1.79 23.26
CA MET A 230 -3.76 1.21 24.56
C MET A 230 -2.50 1.34 25.42
N GLN A 231 -2.63 1.06 26.71
CA GLN A 231 -1.48 1.03 27.59
C GLN A 231 -0.48 -0.05 27.15
N ALA A 232 0.80 0.28 27.10
CA ALA A 232 1.86 -0.65 26.72
C ALA A 232 3.19 -0.31 27.40
N THR A 233 4.03 -1.33 27.61
CA THR A 233 5.43 -1.15 28.02
C THR A 233 6.24 -0.68 26.81
N VAL A 234 6.80 0.51 26.90
CA VAL A 234 7.47 1.21 25.80
C VAL A 234 8.98 1.18 25.97
N THR A 235 9.67 0.90 24.87
CA THR A 235 11.11 1.13 24.74
C THR A 235 11.41 1.86 23.45
N LEU A 236 12.15 2.97 23.54
CA LEU A 236 12.55 3.80 22.39
C LEU A 236 14.07 3.92 22.34
N ARG A 237 14.67 3.38 21.28
CA ARG A 237 16.13 3.30 21.11
C ARG A 237 16.59 3.96 19.81
N ILE A 238 17.82 4.47 19.80
CA ILE A 238 18.46 5.11 18.66
C ILE A 238 19.63 4.26 18.20
N PHE A 239 19.77 4.07 16.88
CA PHE A 239 20.80 3.25 16.25
C PHE A 239 21.50 4.03 15.14
N ASP A 240 22.77 3.70 14.87
CA ASP A 240 23.49 4.18 13.69
C ASP A 240 23.23 3.30 12.46
N LEU A 241 23.82 3.66 11.30
CA LEU A 241 23.69 2.87 10.06
C LEU A 241 24.19 1.43 10.17
N ALA A 242 25.10 1.13 11.09
CA ALA A 242 25.60 -0.22 11.32
C ALA A 242 24.71 -1.01 12.30
N GLY A 243 23.57 -0.45 12.73
CA GLY A 243 22.67 -1.05 13.71
C GLY A 243 23.21 -1.02 15.13
N ARG A 244 24.29 -0.26 15.40
CA ARG A 244 24.84 -0.15 16.76
C ARG A 244 23.96 0.79 17.58
N LEU A 245 23.66 0.39 18.81
CA LEU A 245 22.91 1.21 19.76
C LEU A 245 23.69 2.50 20.08
N VAL A 246 23.05 3.63 19.83
CA VAL A 246 23.59 4.98 20.07
C VAL A 246 23.07 5.51 21.40
N ASP A 247 21.76 5.45 21.59
CA ASP A 247 21.09 6.02 22.77
C ASP A 247 19.78 5.29 23.10
N VAL A 248 19.32 5.42 24.34
CA VAL A 248 18.03 4.89 24.80
C VAL A 248 17.24 6.05 25.38
N LEU A 249 16.12 6.40 24.76
CA LEU A 249 15.31 7.55 25.15
C LEU A 249 14.19 7.18 26.13
N VAL A 250 13.70 5.94 26.05
CA VAL A 250 12.69 5.35 26.95
C VAL A 250 13.08 3.89 27.13
N GLU A 251 13.09 3.37 28.35
CA GLU A 251 13.52 2.00 28.65
C GLU A 251 12.48 1.26 29.51
N GLY A 252 11.64 0.45 28.86
CA GLY A 252 10.70 -0.43 29.54
C GLY A 252 9.65 0.28 30.39
N GLU A 253 9.20 1.47 30.00
CA GLU A 253 8.24 2.26 30.77
C GLU A 253 6.78 1.92 30.40
N ASP A 254 5.93 1.65 31.38
CA ASP A 254 4.49 1.49 31.15
C ASP A 254 3.82 2.84 30.89
N GLN A 255 3.35 3.05 29.67
CA GLN A 255 2.73 4.29 29.25
C GLN A 255 1.27 4.05 28.87
N ALA A 256 0.38 4.95 29.31
CA ALA A 256 -1.05 4.90 28.98
C ALA A 256 -1.31 5.16 27.49
N ALA A 257 -2.51 4.80 27.03
CA ALA A 257 -2.99 5.21 25.71
C ALA A 257 -2.92 6.73 25.54
N GLY A 258 -2.46 7.21 24.39
CA GLY A 258 -2.29 8.64 24.13
C GLY A 258 -1.01 8.98 23.38
N THR A 259 -0.76 10.27 23.21
CA THR A 259 0.44 10.77 22.52
C THR A 259 1.56 11.05 23.52
N HIS A 260 2.74 10.54 23.21
CA HIS A 260 3.97 10.67 23.99
C HIS A 260 5.08 11.28 23.14
N ILE A 261 6.08 11.84 23.82
CA ILE A 261 7.16 12.59 23.19
C ILE A 261 8.47 12.23 23.87
N ALA A 262 9.51 11.97 23.06
CA ALA A 262 10.89 11.85 23.49
C ALA A 262 11.78 12.77 22.64
N THR A 263 12.86 13.28 23.21
CA THR A 263 13.76 14.21 22.52
C THR A 263 15.13 13.59 22.36
N TRP A 264 15.71 13.69 21.16
CA TRP A 264 17.10 13.30 20.93
C TRP A 264 17.93 14.50 20.49
N ALA A 265 19.06 14.72 21.18
CA ALA A 265 19.96 15.85 20.96
C ALA A 265 21.23 15.48 20.15
N GLY A 266 21.16 14.42 19.34
CA GLY A 266 22.27 13.99 18.49
C GLY A 266 23.51 13.52 19.29
N ARG A 267 23.30 12.91 20.45
CA ARG A 267 24.36 12.41 21.35
C ARG A 267 24.20 10.92 21.59
N ASP A 268 25.30 10.23 21.88
CA ASP A 268 25.25 8.87 22.41
C ASP A 268 24.95 8.85 23.92
N SER A 269 24.73 7.65 24.45
CA SER A 269 24.54 7.39 25.89
C SER A 269 25.67 7.89 26.81
N ARG A 270 26.84 8.25 26.26
CA ARG A 270 27.97 8.83 27.01
C ARG A 270 28.04 10.36 26.86
N GLY A 271 27.03 10.98 26.26
CA GLY A 271 26.95 12.42 26.01
C GLY A 271 27.83 12.91 24.85
N ARG A 272 28.48 12.02 24.10
CA ARG A 272 29.34 12.40 22.96
C ARG A 272 28.49 12.75 21.76
N ALA A 273 28.84 13.84 21.08
CA ALA A 273 28.11 14.28 19.90
C ALA A 273 28.32 13.31 18.73
N MET A 274 27.24 12.89 18.10
CA MET A 274 27.24 12.04 16.93
C MET A 274 27.60 12.82 15.65
N SER A 275 28.13 12.15 14.64
CA SER A 275 28.46 12.76 13.34
C SER A 275 27.20 13.06 12.52
N SER A 276 27.27 13.99 11.57
CA SER A 276 26.20 14.13 10.56
C SER A 276 25.98 12.81 9.83
N GLY A 277 24.72 12.45 9.57
CA GLY A 277 24.39 11.18 8.92
C GLY A 277 23.00 10.66 9.26
N ALA A 278 22.67 9.49 8.70
CA ALA A 278 21.42 8.81 8.99
C ALA A 278 21.50 8.03 10.30
N TYR A 279 20.42 8.12 11.07
CA TYR A 279 20.18 7.39 12.31
C TYR A 279 18.80 6.75 12.24
N PHE A 280 18.60 5.68 13.01
CA PHE A 280 17.34 4.98 13.10
C PHE A 280 16.82 5.05 14.53
N TYR A 281 15.53 5.33 14.70
CA TYR A 281 14.87 5.22 15.99
C TYR A 281 13.86 4.09 15.94
N ARG A 282 13.89 3.23 16.95
CA ARG A 282 13.01 2.06 17.07
C ARG A 282 12.15 2.18 18.31
N LEU A 283 10.84 2.13 18.11
CA LEU A 283 9.84 2.03 19.16
C LEU A 283 9.41 0.57 19.29
N GLU A 284 9.49 0.02 20.49
CA GLU A 284 8.92 -1.26 20.90
C GLU A 284 7.82 -0.94 21.92
N ALA A 285 6.57 -1.38 21.69
CA ALA A 285 5.41 -1.11 22.54
C ALA A 285 4.49 -2.34 22.58
N GLY A 286 4.65 -3.19 23.61
CA GLY A 286 4.03 -4.52 23.60
C GLY A 286 4.52 -5.35 22.40
N ASP A 287 3.60 -5.89 21.61
CA ASP A 287 3.93 -6.66 20.39
C ASP A 287 4.25 -5.78 19.17
N TYR A 288 4.08 -4.45 19.28
CA TYR A 288 4.36 -3.51 18.20
C TYR A 288 5.84 -3.12 18.18
N THR A 289 6.50 -3.25 17.03
CA THR A 289 7.83 -2.70 16.79
C THR A 289 7.85 -1.89 15.51
N ALA A 290 8.32 -0.64 15.57
CA ALA A 290 8.51 0.20 14.39
C ALA A 290 9.87 0.89 14.41
N THR A 291 10.55 0.87 13.27
CA THR A 291 11.83 1.57 13.07
C THR A 291 11.66 2.63 12.00
N LYS A 292 12.11 3.86 12.25
CA LYS A 292 12.11 4.96 11.28
C LYS A 292 13.47 5.63 11.19
N ARG A 293 13.76 6.21 10.04
CA ARG A 293 15.01 6.92 9.74
C ARG A 293 14.89 8.41 10.08
N MET A 294 15.97 8.99 10.58
CA MET A 294 16.16 10.43 10.73
C MET A 294 17.57 10.86 10.34
N THR A 295 17.75 12.12 9.97
CA THR A 295 19.01 12.67 9.47
C THR A 295 19.51 13.77 10.38
N LEU A 296 20.67 13.58 11.01
CA LEU A 296 21.38 14.61 11.77
C LEU A 296 22.24 15.44 10.82
N LEU A 297 22.08 16.76 10.88
CA LEU A 297 22.94 17.74 10.23
C LEU A 297 23.75 18.47 11.31
N LYS A 298 25.03 18.71 11.04
CA LYS A 298 25.89 19.63 11.79
C LYS A 298 26.34 20.74 10.86
#